data_AF-A0A1D2RHN1-F1
#
_entry.id   AF-A0A1D2RHN1-F1
#
_cell.length_a   1.000
_cell.length_b   1.000
_cell.length_c   1.000
_cell.angle_alpha   90.00
_cell.angle_beta   90.00
_cell.angle_gamma   90.00
#
_symmetry.space_group_name_H-M   'P 1'
#
loop_
_entity.id
_entity.type
_entity.pdbx_description
1 polymer ?
#
loop_
_entity_poly.entity_id
_entity_poly.type
_entity_poly.pdbx_seq_one_letter_code
_entity_poly.pdbx_strand_id
1 'polypeptide(L)'
;MRRKFPFYAIMVTNPRNDTLPHSVRNYRNIPHYDIQTLSRSPELEFIASTIESLLCRLGFSGEEEAFIDRDAAKLLELFFDQYHFKNLSTDGVDPGLQKNYALLLEVIAEDLSDIPIEDLVRVLAFLYRSIQRRTKGGDEYLRFINEHTGD
;
A
#
# COMPACT_ATOMS: atom_id res chain seq x y z
N MET A 1 -4.15 -16.78 25.73
CA MET A 1 -2.73 -16.39 25.65
C MET A 1 -2.60 -15.28 24.62
N ARG A 2 -2.46 -14.02 25.08
CA ARG A 2 -2.36 -12.84 24.20
C ARG A 2 -0.89 -12.48 24.03
N ARG A 3 -0.35 -12.59 22.81
CA ARG A 3 0.97 -12.01 22.51
C ARG A 3 0.78 -10.54 22.17
N LYS A 4 1.35 -9.69 23.01
CA LYS A 4 1.44 -8.24 22.84
C LYS A 4 2.55 -7.96 21.82
N PHE A 5 2.25 -7.20 20.77
CA PHE A 5 3.27 -6.60 19.91
C PHE A 5 3.96 -5.47 20.69
N PRO A 6 5.30 -5.40 20.75
CA PRO A 6 5.99 -4.31 21.45
C PRO A 6 6.07 -3.08 20.55
N PHE A 7 5.43 -1.99 20.98
CA PHE A 7 5.74 -0.64 20.53
C PHE A 7 7.15 -0.28 21.04
N TYR A 8 8.13 -0.15 20.14
CA TYR A 8 9.45 0.37 20.48
C TYR A 8 9.50 1.89 20.26
N ALA A 9 9.66 2.61 21.37
CA ALA A 9 10.22 3.94 21.41
C ALA A 9 11.74 3.85 21.49
N ILE A 10 12.48 4.47 20.57
CA ILE A 10 13.88 4.87 20.77
C ILE A 10 14.14 6.20 20.06
N MET A 11 14.57 7.20 20.83
CA MET A 11 15.11 8.48 20.36
C MET A 11 16.66 8.44 20.35
N VAL A 12 17.22 8.93 19.22
CA VAL A 12 18.41 9.83 19.10
C VAL A 12 19.85 9.25 18.99
N THR A 13 20.49 9.67 17.87
CA THR A 13 21.92 9.89 17.49
C THR A 13 22.85 8.73 17.10
N ASN A 14 23.26 8.69 15.81
CA ASN A 14 24.65 8.92 15.32
C ASN A 14 24.67 8.90 13.77
N PRO A 15 25.42 9.77 13.05
CA PRO A 15 25.39 9.85 11.60
C PRO A 15 26.43 8.90 10.98
N ARG A 16 25.97 7.88 10.27
CA ARG A 16 26.76 7.20 9.23
C ARG A 16 25.93 7.12 7.97
N ASN A 17 26.27 8.05 7.10
CA ASN A 17 25.72 8.27 5.79
C ASN A 17 26.22 7.18 4.84
N ASP A 18 25.56 6.02 4.85
CA ASP A 18 25.61 5.03 3.76
C ASP A 18 24.19 4.68 3.28
N THR A 19 23.22 5.56 3.55
CA THR A 19 21.96 5.53 2.80
C THR A 19 22.31 6.00 1.41
N LEU A 20 22.19 5.09 0.43
CA LEU A 20 21.89 5.50 -0.93
C LEU A 20 20.88 6.66 -0.84
N PRO A 21 21.05 7.75 -1.62
CA PRO A 21 20.05 8.80 -1.66
C PRO A 21 18.66 8.20 -1.93
N HIS A 22 17.59 8.99 -1.93
CA HIS A 22 16.34 8.64 -2.64
C HIS A 22 16.58 8.43 -4.16
N SER A 23 17.66 7.75 -4.57
CA SER A 23 18.03 7.33 -5.89
C SER A 23 17.12 6.18 -6.29
N VAL A 24 16.00 6.57 -6.91
CA VAL A 24 15.17 5.77 -7.84
C VAL A 24 14.98 4.33 -7.39
N ARG A 25 14.21 4.13 -6.31
CA ARG A 25 13.67 2.80 -6.02
C ARG A 25 12.87 2.32 -7.22
N ASN A 26 13.16 1.10 -7.66
CA ASN A 26 12.46 0.52 -8.80
C ASN A 26 11.25 -0.29 -8.32
N TYR A 27 10.16 0.40 -7.99
CA TYR A 27 8.91 -0.23 -7.57
C TYR A 27 8.30 -1.16 -8.64
N ARG A 28 8.68 -1.00 -9.91
CA ARG A 28 8.21 -1.86 -11.02
C ARG A 28 8.82 -3.26 -10.99
N ASN A 29 9.93 -3.46 -10.29
CA ASN A 29 10.63 -4.74 -10.19
C ASN A 29 10.22 -5.56 -8.95
N ILE A 30 9.29 -5.07 -8.14
CA ILE A 30 8.81 -5.82 -6.98
C ILE A 30 8.09 -7.10 -7.48
N PRO A 31 8.39 -8.27 -6.90
CA PRO A 31 7.70 -9.51 -7.23
C PRO A 31 6.19 -9.35 -7.05
N HIS A 32 5.41 -9.88 -7.98
CA HIS A 32 3.95 -9.78 -7.98
C HIS A 32 3.35 -11.05 -8.58
N TYR A 33 2.10 -11.32 -8.24
CA TYR A 33 1.35 -12.40 -8.84
C TYR A 33 0.86 -12.01 -10.24
N ASP A 34 0.79 -13.00 -11.14
CA ASP A 34 0.02 -12.82 -12.38
C ASP A 34 -1.49 -12.89 -12.09
N ILE A 35 -2.28 -12.40 -13.06
CA ILE A 35 -3.73 -12.31 -12.93
C ILE A 35 -4.40 -13.69 -12.76
N GLN A 36 -3.83 -14.74 -13.37
CA GLN A 36 -4.41 -16.09 -13.29
C GLN A 36 -4.20 -16.71 -11.91
N THR A 37 -3.08 -16.40 -11.27
CA THR A 37 -2.74 -16.86 -9.92
C THR A 37 -3.64 -16.18 -8.89
N LEU A 38 -3.81 -14.85 -9.02
CA LEU A 38 -4.74 -14.07 -8.20
C LEU A 38 -6.18 -14.60 -8.31
N SER A 39 -6.69 -14.76 -9.53
CA SER A 39 -8.09 -15.17 -9.76
C SER A 39 -8.40 -16.63 -9.38
N ARG A 40 -7.39 -17.43 -9.03
CA ARG A 40 -7.54 -18.83 -8.63
C ARG A 40 -7.36 -19.04 -7.14
N SER A 41 -6.92 -18.03 -6.41
CA SER A 41 -6.71 -18.10 -4.97
C SER A 41 -7.69 -17.17 -4.27
N PRO A 42 -8.72 -17.71 -3.61
CA PRO A 42 -9.66 -16.89 -2.84
C PRO A 42 -8.98 -16.02 -1.78
N GLU A 43 -7.87 -16.50 -1.21
CA GLU A 43 -7.07 -15.75 -0.23
C GLU A 43 -6.38 -14.54 -0.87
N LEU A 44 -5.77 -14.70 -2.04
CA LEU A 44 -5.11 -13.59 -2.74
C LEU A 44 -6.12 -12.58 -3.29
N GLU A 45 -7.25 -13.07 -3.78
CA GLU A 45 -8.38 -12.25 -4.20
C GLU A 45 -8.96 -11.45 -3.03
N PHE A 46 -9.09 -12.06 -1.84
CA PHE A 46 -9.53 -11.39 -0.63
C PHE A 46 -8.59 -10.26 -0.19
N ILE A 47 -7.26 -10.45 -0.30
CA ILE A 47 -6.29 -9.37 -0.07
C ILE A 47 -6.54 -8.24 -1.07
N ALA A 48 -6.62 -8.58 -2.37
CA ALA A 48 -6.79 -7.58 -3.42
C ALA A 48 -8.08 -6.76 -3.22
N SER A 49 -9.21 -7.43 -2.98
CA SER A 49 -10.51 -6.78 -2.81
C SER A 49 -10.59 -5.92 -1.55
N THR A 50 -10.00 -6.38 -0.44
CA THR A 50 -9.92 -5.61 0.81
C THR A 50 -9.16 -4.29 0.59
N ILE A 51 -8.02 -4.35 -0.08
CA ILE A 51 -7.20 -3.16 -0.35
C ILE A 51 -7.84 -2.25 -1.40
N GLU A 52 -8.39 -2.80 -2.49
CA GLU A 52 -9.13 -2.02 -3.49
C GLU A 52 -10.33 -1.30 -2.87
N SER A 53 -11.07 -1.96 -1.98
CA SER A 53 -12.18 -1.35 -1.25
C SER A 53 -11.74 -0.20 -0.35
N LEU A 54 -10.60 -0.33 0.35
CA LEU A 54 -10.00 0.78 1.10
C LEU A 54 -9.63 1.94 0.17
N LEU A 55 -8.99 1.67 -0.97
CA LEU A 55 -8.61 2.72 -1.93
C LEU A 55 -9.83 3.45 -2.48
N CYS A 56 -10.91 2.74 -2.80
CA CYS A 56 -12.20 3.34 -3.19
C CYS A 56 -12.75 4.23 -2.07
N ARG A 57 -12.77 3.73 -0.83
CA ARG A 57 -13.23 4.53 0.32
C ARG A 57 -12.41 5.81 0.46
N LEU A 58 -11.09 5.75 0.32
CA LEU A 58 -10.25 6.95 0.36
C LEU A 58 -10.56 7.91 -0.81
N GLY A 59 -10.78 7.40 -2.02
CA GLY A 59 -11.10 8.18 -3.21
C GLY A 59 -12.48 8.85 -3.20
N PHE A 60 -13.47 8.25 -2.53
CA PHE A 60 -14.87 8.64 -2.64
C PHE A 60 -15.56 9.02 -1.30
N SER A 61 -14.84 9.10 -0.18
CA SER A 61 -15.44 9.31 1.16
C SER A 61 -15.70 10.76 1.60
N GLY A 62 -15.30 11.81 0.86
CA GLY A 62 -15.68 13.18 1.24
C GLY A 62 -14.88 14.35 0.66
N GLU A 63 -15.30 15.56 1.07
CA GLU A 63 -15.06 16.89 0.46
C GLU A 63 -13.62 17.46 0.48
N GLU A 64 -12.62 16.74 1.01
CA GLU A 64 -11.21 17.17 0.99
C GLU A 64 -10.53 16.87 -0.36
N GLU A 65 -9.29 17.35 -0.53
CA GLU A 65 -8.47 17.18 -1.74
C GLU A 65 -8.55 15.73 -2.26
N ALA A 66 -8.98 15.59 -3.51
CA ALA A 66 -9.37 14.30 -4.07
C ALA A 66 -8.19 13.31 -4.01
N PHE A 67 -8.36 12.22 -3.28
CA PHE A 67 -7.43 11.09 -3.33
C PHE A 67 -7.53 10.45 -4.71
N ILE A 68 -6.47 10.56 -5.50
CA ILE A 68 -6.41 10.08 -6.89
C ILE A 68 -5.47 8.87 -7.03
N ASP A 69 -5.42 8.28 -8.22
CA ASP A 69 -4.58 7.12 -8.52
C ASP A 69 -3.10 7.34 -8.16
N ARG A 70 -2.61 8.58 -8.31
CA ARG A 70 -1.24 8.94 -7.94
C ARG A 70 -0.98 8.77 -6.45
N ASP A 71 -1.95 9.14 -5.62
CA ASP A 71 -1.81 9.05 -4.16
C ASP A 71 -2.00 7.61 -3.70
N ALA A 72 -2.89 6.85 -4.35
CA ALA A 72 -2.96 5.40 -4.19
C ALA A 72 -1.62 4.72 -4.52
N ALA A 73 -0.98 5.09 -5.64
CA ALA A 73 0.33 4.56 -5.99
C ALA A 73 1.39 4.88 -4.94
N LYS A 74 1.47 6.14 -4.47
CA LYS A 74 2.40 6.56 -3.41
C LYS A 74 2.14 5.84 -2.09
N LEU A 75 0.87 5.59 -1.75
CA LEU A 75 0.48 4.86 -0.56
C LEU A 75 1.07 3.44 -0.58
N LEU A 76 0.98 2.76 -1.73
CA LEU A 76 1.59 1.43 -1.92
C LEU A 76 3.13 1.49 -1.92
N GLU A 77 3.73 2.56 -2.45
CA GLU A 77 5.18 2.78 -2.37
C GLU A 77 5.69 2.86 -0.93
N LEU A 78 4.98 3.54 -0.03
CA LEU A 78 5.30 3.56 1.40
C LEU A 78 5.26 2.16 2.02
N PHE A 79 4.28 1.34 1.63
CA PHE A 79 4.21 -0.04 2.07
C PHE A 79 5.42 -0.84 1.59
N PHE A 80 5.82 -0.69 0.33
CA PHE A 80 7.00 -1.37 -0.20
C PHE A 80 8.28 -0.90 0.46
N ASP A 81 8.39 0.39 0.78
CA ASP A 81 9.53 0.93 1.49
C ASP A 81 9.74 0.23 2.82
N GLN A 82 8.67 0.10 3.59
CA GLN A 82 8.70 -0.54 4.90
C GLN A 82 8.94 -2.06 4.79
N TYR A 83 8.21 -2.76 3.92
CA TYR A 83 8.15 -4.22 3.97
C TYR A 83 9.02 -4.93 2.93
N HIS A 84 9.29 -4.31 1.78
CA HIS A 84 10.17 -4.86 0.74
C HIS A 84 11.59 -4.31 0.85
N PHE A 85 11.75 -2.99 0.91
CA PHE A 85 13.07 -2.34 0.98
C PHE A 85 13.61 -2.20 2.41
N LYS A 86 12.81 -2.55 3.43
CA LYS A 86 13.16 -2.47 4.86
C LYS A 86 13.62 -1.08 5.31
N ASN A 87 13.11 -0.03 4.66
CA ASN A 87 13.32 1.35 5.06
C ASN A 87 12.16 1.83 5.93
N LEU A 88 12.48 2.22 7.16
CA LEU A 88 11.51 2.64 8.17
C LEU A 88 11.32 4.17 8.23
N SER A 89 12.08 4.95 7.47
CA SER A 89 11.95 6.41 7.48
C SER A 89 10.74 6.84 6.65
N THR A 90 9.77 7.47 7.32
CA THR A 90 8.64 8.20 6.73
C THR A 90 8.89 9.72 6.75
N ASP A 91 10.14 10.12 6.93
CA ASP A 91 10.52 11.53 7.04
C ASP A 91 10.23 12.26 5.71
N GLY A 92 9.45 13.33 5.77
CA GLY A 92 9.09 14.13 4.59
C GLY A 92 7.90 13.60 3.79
N VAL A 93 7.19 12.57 4.27
CA VAL A 93 5.91 12.15 3.70
C VAL A 93 4.82 13.18 4.05
N ASP A 94 3.99 13.52 3.06
CA ASP A 94 2.86 14.43 3.23
C ASP A 94 1.92 13.97 4.37
N PRO A 95 1.46 14.86 5.27
CA PRO A 95 0.59 14.49 6.39
C PRO A 95 -0.71 13.78 6.00
N GLY A 96 -1.32 14.16 4.86
CA GLY A 96 -2.53 13.50 4.35
C GLY A 96 -2.22 12.06 3.92
N LEU A 97 -1.11 11.87 3.23
CA LEU A 97 -0.65 10.53 2.85
C LEU A 97 -0.25 9.68 4.06
N GLN A 98 0.34 10.26 5.10
CA GLN A 98 0.65 9.55 6.35
C GLN A 98 -0.62 9.04 7.05
N LYS A 99 -1.67 9.87 7.12
CA LYS A 99 -2.97 9.47 7.68
C LYS A 99 -3.56 8.28 6.90
N ASN A 100 -3.54 8.36 5.58
CA ASN A 100 -4.02 7.27 4.72
C ASN A 100 -3.19 5.99 4.88
N TYR A 101 -1.87 6.14 5.10
CA TYR A 101 -0.99 5.00 5.36
C TYR A 101 -1.27 4.33 6.70
N ALA A 102 -1.58 5.10 7.74
CA ALA A 102 -2.01 4.54 9.01
C ALA A 102 -3.29 3.70 8.87
N LEU A 103 -4.28 4.18 8.10
CA LEU A 103 -5.51 3.44 7.81
C LEU A 103 -5.25 2.14 7.04
N LEU A 104 -4.31 2.16 6.09
CA LEU A 104 -3.88 0.94 5.39
C LEU A 104 -3.30 -0.09 6.37
N LEU A 105 -2.42 0.34 7.28
CA LEU A 105 -1.83 -0.56 8.27
C LEU A 105 -2.87 -1.09 9.27
N GLU A 106 -3.88 -0.30 9.61
CA GLU A 106 -5.01 -0.72 10.45
C GLU A 106 -5.83 -1.82 9.76
N VAL A 107 -6.25 -1.62 8.50
CA VAL A 107 -6.95 -2.64 7.71
C VAL A 107 -6.12 -3.92 7.59
N ILE A 108 -4.81 -3.82 7.35
CA ILE A 108 -3.95 -5.00 7.28
C ILE A 108 -3.88 -5.72 8.63
N ALA A 109 -3.83 -4.98 9.74
CA ALA A 109 -3.76 -5.56 11.07
C ALA A 109 -5.09 -6.19 11.53
N GLU A 110 -6.22 -5.67 11.05
CA GLU A 110 -7.55 -6.18 11.42
C GLU A 110 -7.99 -7.32 10.50
N ASP A 111 -7.95 -7.10 9.18
CA ASP A 111 -8.56 -8.00 8.20
C ASP A 111 -7.55 -8.99 7.59
N LEU A 112 -6.25 -8.67 7.61
CA LEU A 112 -5.21 -9.43 6.91
C LEU A 112 -4.07 -9.91 7.81
N SER A 113 -4.28 -9.97 9.12
CA SER A 113 -3.22 -10.27 10.10
C SER A 113 -2.64 -11.69 10.02
N ASP A 114 -3.43 -12.64 9.52
CA ASP A 114 -3.00 -14.03 9.34
C ASP A 114 -2.31 -14.26 7.98
N ILE A 115 -2.30 -13.25 7.10
CA ILE A 115 -1.70 -13.34 5.76
C ILE A 115 -0.18 -13.12 5.86
N PRO A 116 0.65 -13.96 5.20
CA PRO A 116 2.09 -13.73 5.09
C PRO A 116 2.41 -12.38 4.46
N ILE A 117 3.39 -11.67 5.03
CA ILE A 117 3.79 -10.34 4.52
C ILE A 117 4.29 -10.41 3.07
N GLU A 118 4.89 -11.53 2.66
CA GLU A 118 5.33 -11.76 1.29
C GLU A 118 4.16 -11.79 0.31
N ASP A 119 3.01 -12.35 0.70
CA ASP A 119 1.81 -12.39 -0.12
C ASP A 119 1.16 -11.01 -0.20
N LEU A 120 1.10 -10.28 0.92
CA LEU A 120 0.69 -8.87 0.93
C LEU A 120 1.54 -8.04 -0.05
N VAL A 121 2.86 -8.11 0.05
CA VAL A 121 3.77 -7.36 -0.85
C VAL A 121 3.50 -7.70 -2.31
N ARG A 122 3.29 -8.98 -2.65
CA ARG A 122 3.06 -9.42 -4.03
C ARG A 122 1.70 -8.99 -4.59
N VAL A 123 0.66 -9.04 -3.77
CA VAL A 123 -0.68 -8.58 -4.17
C VAL A 123 -0.68 -7.05 -4.33
N LEU A 124 -0.13 -6.31 -3.36
CA LEU A 124 -0.02 -4.85 -3.47
C LEU A 124 0.85 -4.44 -4.68
N ALA A 125 1.91 -5.19 -4.99
CA ALA A 125 2.71 -4.94 -6.19
C ALA A 125 1.91 -5.19 -7.48
N PHE A 126 1.02 -6.18 -7.51
CA PHE A 126 0.08 -6.35 -8.61
C PHE A 126 -0.86 -5.14 -8.75
N LEU A 127 -1.46 -4.67 -7.65
CA LEU A 127 -2.35 -3.50 -7.64
C LEU A 127 -1.62 -2.23 -8.10
N TYR A 128 -0.40 -1.99 -7.60
CA TYR A 128 0.46 -0.89 -8.04
C TYR A 128 0.67 -0.91 -9.55
N ARG A 129 0.97 -2.07 -10.14
CA ARG A 129 1.11 -2.20 -11.60
C ARG A 129 -0.21 -1.95 -12.32
N SER A 130 -1.33 -2.37 -11.76
CA SER A 130 -2.67 -2.11 -12.32
C SER A 130 -3.00 -0.62 -12.34
N ILE A 131 -2.72 0.10 -11.24
CA ILE A 131 -2.82 1.56 -11.15
C ILE A 131 -1.95 2.21 -12.23
N GLN A 132 -0.66 1.89 -12.28
CA GLN A 132 0.30 2.48 -13.22
C GLN A 132 -0.06 2.25 -14.70
N ARG A 133 -0.76 1.15 -15.02
CA ARG A 133 -1.21 0.85 -16.39
C ARG A 133 -2.46 1.63 -16.80
N ARG A 134 -3.31 1.99 -15.84
CA ARG A 134 -4.64 2.55 -16.09
C ARG A 134 -4.69 4.06 -15.88
N THR A 135 -3.91 4.58 -14.94
CA THR A 135 -3.90 6.00 -14.62
C THR A 135 -3.36 6.83 -15.79
N LYS A 136 -4.01 7.95 -16.07
CA LYS A 136 -3.50 9.02 -16.94
C LYS A 136 -3.22 10.30 -16.16
N GLY A 137 -3.21 10.20 -14.83
CA GLY A 137 -2.99 11.31 -13.90
C GLY A 137 -4.22 11.71 -13.09
N GLY A 138 -5.36 11.02 -13.25
CA GLY A 138 -6.60 11.26 -12.50
C GLY A 138 -6.96 10.10 -11.57
N ASP A 139 -8.25 9.83 -11.46
CA ASP A 139 -8.88 8.79 -10.64
C ASP A 139 -9.38 7.60 -11.49
N GLU A 140 -8.76 7.34 -12.65
CA GLU A 140 -9.26 6.38 -13.63
C GLU A 140 -9.28 4.94 -13.10
N TYR A 141 -8.22 4.54 -12.38
CA TYR A 141 -8.20 3.23 -11.73
C TYR A 141 -9.23 3.16 -10.61
N LEU A 142 -9.29 4.16 -9.73
CA LEU A 142 -10.26 4.20 -8.63
C LEU A 142 -11.71 4.13 -9.12
N ARG A 143 -12.06 4.86 -10.19
CA ARG A 143 -13.38 4.74 -10.84
C ARG A 143 -13.61 3.35 -11.40
N PHE A 144 -12.62 2.82 -12.11
CA PHE A 144 -12.71 1.48 -12.70
C PHE A 144 -13.00 0.44 -11.62
N ILE A 145 -12.24 0.42 -10.51
CA ILE A 145 -12.49 -0.55 -9.45
C ILE A 145 -13.84 -0.28 -8.76
N ASN A 146 -14.20 0.97 -8.47
CA ASN A 146 -15.49 1.31 -7.84
C ASN A 146 -16.71 0.87 -8.67
N GLU A 147 -16.64 0.92 -10.00
CA GLU A 147 -17.68 0.38 -10.89
C GLU A 147 -17.82 -1.15 -10.81
N HIS A 148 -16.79 -1.85 -10.33
CA HIS A 148 -16.74 -3.32 -10.25
C HIS A 148 -16.82 -3.88 -8.81
N THR A 149 -16.51 -3.08 -7.79
CA THR A 149 -16.67 -3.41 -6.35
C THR A 149 -17.89 -2.74 -5.70
N GLY A 150 -18.68 -1.97 -6.45
CA GLY A 150 -19.88 -1.30 -5.95
C GLY A 150 -21.01 -2.28 -5.61
N ASP A 151 -20.97 -2.83 -4.39
CA ASP A 151 -22.12 -3.31 -3.62
C ASP A 151 -22.55 -2.26 -2.57
#